data_AF-A0A1H8WJM3-F1
#
_entry.id   AF-A0A1H8WJM3-F1
#
_cell.length_a   1.000
_cell.length_b   1.000
_cell.length_c   1.000
_cell.angle_alpha   90.00
_cell.angle_beta   90.00
_cell.angle_gamma   90.00
#
_symmetry.space_group_name_H-M   'P 1'
#
loop_
_entity.id
_entity.type
_entity.pdbx_description
1 polymer ?
#
loop_
_entity_poly.entity_id
_entity_poly.type
_entity_poly.pdbx_seq_one_letter_code
_entity_poly.pdbx_strand_id
1 'polypeptide(L)'
;MDFDPADYEDKSKRDILRALVEYVVKTDEEMEDKTTRSGGQTDLNLYLCDNQGFQIGHLDHWVHQLTEDDRITGHATNFASEHTFSETVADDDISIVTITTPAKGREDEFLFVTTNDGDYLWVITTVHSDWRDKTIERLLDYLPCIERLFLSSDDLEDLTTDIRDSRVSGFTAKYHAPNRERDATLRFTGAEPDDLKKAEEVFEAKPTRIDFDQTNSPSTAIQGANTNNGRISMRSVRDGSEPKAVETLLGITEGYQSLDHARFDVKFQSELEKLENGFAVDGFTAIELTDPDRDEATAQELVADLETHVLNGNRYRHGLRDGGTKIRVFDTEHDETFDVALEPPEIVLYTRRTTSALSLREFVRGVYTELDSTYSLEKKQNPVAIT
;
A
#
# COMPACT_ATOMS: atom_id res chain seq x y z
N MET A 1 0.76 -18.23 -17.28
CA MET A 1 2.22 -18.30 -17.12
C MET A 1 2.48 -19.53 -16.30
N ASP A 2 3.58 -20.21 -16.58
CA ASP A 2 4.05 -21.37 -15.81
C ASP A 2 5.43 -20.95 -15.33
N PHE A 3 5.60 -20.75 -14.02
CA PHE A 3 6.86 -20.33 -13.44
C PHE A 3 7.70 -21.56 -13.12
N ASP A 4 8.84 -21.74 -13.81
CA ASP A 4 9.82 -22.77 -13.45
C ASP A 4 10.80 -22.21 -12.41
N PRO A 5 10.94 -22.80 -11.21
CA PRO A 5 11.91 -22.37 -10.21
C PRO A 5 13.34 -22.27 -10.77
N ALA A 6 13.72 -23.15 -11.70
CA ALA A 6 15.04 -23.15 -12.30
C ALA A 6 15.33 -21.89 -13.16
N ASP A 7 14.29 -21.18 -13.61
CA ASP A 7 14.45 -19.93 -14.35
C ASP A 7 14.86 -18.75 -13.45
N TYR A 8 14.71 -18.90 -12.13
CA TYR A 8 14.90 -17.84 -11.14
C TYR A 8 16.07 -18.06 -10.18
N GLU A 9 16.69 -19.24 -10.18
CA GLU A 9 17.90 -19.54 -9.40
C GLU A 9 19.05 -18.59 -9.77
N ASP A 10 19.75 -18.04 -8.77
CA ASP A 10 20.85 -17.08 -8.91
C ASP A 10 20.49 -15.79 -9.70
N LYS A 11 19.19 -15.46 -9.87
CA LYS A 11 18.76 -14.27 -10.60
C LYS A 11 18.70 -13.05 -9.70
N SER A 12 19.27 -11.95 -10.19
CA SER A 12 19.03 -10.66 -9.56
C SER A 12 17.58 -10.20 -9.78
N LYS A 13 17.05 -9.37 -8.89
CA LYS A 13 15.74 -8.70 -9.08
C LYS A 13 15.57 -8.05 -10.44
N ARG A 14 16.65 -7.45 -10.95
CA ARG A 14 16.66 -6.82 -12.28
C ARG A 14 16.45 -7.85 -13.39
N ASP A 15 17.05 -9.03 -13.27
CA ASP A 15 16.90 -10.11 -14.24
C ASP A 15 15.49 -10.72 -14.15
N ILE A 16 14.94 -10.86 -12.95
CA ILE A 16 13.53 -11.26 -12.73
C ILE A 16 12.61 -10.28 -13.45
N LEU A 17 12.71 -8.98 -13.14
CA LEU A 17 11.86 -7.96 -13.77
C LEU A 17 12.03 -7.94 -15.29
N ARG A 18 13.25 -8.14 -15.81
CA ARG A 18 13.48 -8.22 -17.26
C ARG A 18 12.68 -9.38 -17.88
N ALA A 19 12.76 -10.57 -17.29
CA ALA A 19 12.01 -11.73 -17.78
C ALA A 19 10.50 -11.49 -17.74
N LEU A 20 10.00 -10.82 -16.70
CA LEU A 20 8.57 -10.58 -16.53
C LEU A 20 8.03 -9.43 -17.41
N VAL A 21 8.86 -8.43 -17.71
CA VAL A 21 8.51 -7.32 -18.61
C VAL A 21 8.21 -7.84 -20.02
N GLU A 22 8.87 -8.91 -20.47
CA GLU A 22 8.63 -9.53 -21.78
C GLU A 22 7.15 -9.91 -22.00
N TYR A 23 6.40 -10.25 -20.94
CA TYR A 23 4.98 -10.61 -21.03
C TYR A 23 4.06 -9.43 -21.38
N VAL A 24 4.51 -8.21 -21.14
CA VAL A 24 3.78 -6.97 -21.43
C VAL A 24 4.38 -6.20 -22.59
N VAL A 25 5.35 -6.80 -23.32
CA VAL A 25 5.87 -6.24 -24.55
C VAL A 25 4.79 -6.26 -25.64
N LYS A 26 4.68 -5.16 -26.37
CA LYS A 26 3.71 -4.91 -27.43
C LYS A 26 4.40 -4.30 -28.64
N THR A 27 3.87 -4.65 -29.80
CA THR A 27 4.22 -4.01 -31.08
C THR A 27 3.66 -2.58 -31.16
N ASP A 28 4.16 -1.77 -32.09
CA ASP A 28 3.68 -0.40 -32.29
C ASP A 28 2.17 -0.33 -32.60
N GLU A 29 1.66 -1.27 -33.39
CA GLU A 29 0.24 -1.36 -33.73
C GLU A 29 -0.62 -1.64 -32.49
N GLU A 30 -0.20 -2.58 -31.64
CA GLU A 30 -0.88 -2.88 -30.36
C GLU A 30 -0.81 -1.72 -29.36
N MET A 31 0.24 -0.90 -29.43
CA MET A 31 0.39 0.30 -28.61
C MET A 31 -0.58 1.41 -29.02
N GLU A 32 -0.91 1.53 -30.31
CA GLU A 32 -1.81 2.55 -30.87
C GLU A 32 -3.30 2.22 -30.71
N ASP A 33 -3.67 0.94 -30.62
CA ASP A 33 -5.04 0.49 -30.37
C ASP A 33 -5.48 0.80 -28.92
N LYS A 34 -5.89 2.05 -28.69
CA LYS A 34 -6.39 2.57 -27.40
C LYS A 34 -7.90 2.38 -27.20
N THR A 35 -8.66 2.08 -28.25
CA THR A 35 -10.13 2.25 -28.30
C THR A 35 -10.97 1.02 -27.94
N THR A 36 -10.37 -0.15 -27.69
CA THR A 36 -11.08 -1.40 -27.33
C THR A 36 -10.62 -2.02 -26.00
N ARG A 37 -9.93 -1.26 -25.15
CA ARG A 37 -9.25 -1.72 -23.92
C ARG A 37 -10.18 -2.03 -22.73
N SER A 38 -11.38 -2.56 -22.98
CA SER A 38 -12.27 -3.12 -21.97
C SER A 38 -12.22 -4.65 -22.02
N GLY A 39 -11.38 -5.25 -21.18
CA GLY A 39 -11.43 -6.68 -20.84
C GLY A 39 -10.43 -7.56 -21.58
N GLY A 40 -9.34 -7.96 -20.89
CA GLY A 40 -8.57 -9.15 -21.28
C GLY A 40 -7.05 -9.02 -21.37
N GLN A 41 -6.46 -7.82 -21.22
CA GLN A 41 -4.99 -7.71 -21.26
C GLN A 41 -4.36 -8.09 -19.92
N THR A 42 -3.30 -8.91 -20.02
CA THR A 42 -2.42 -9.33 -18.93
C THR A 42 -1.51 -8.16 -18.57
N ASP A 43 -1.72 -7.56 -17.40
CA ASP A 43 -0.83 -6.56 -16.82
C ASP A 43 0.24 -7.26 -15.97
N LEU A 44 1.47 -6.75 -15.96
CA LEU A 44 2.47 -7.10 -14.97
C LEU A 44 2.21 -6.27 -13.71
N ASN A 45 1.92 -6.91 -12.60
CA ASN A 45 1.62 -6.27 -11.33
C ASN A 45 2.70 -6.60 -10.30
N LEU A 46 3.15 -5.57 -9.59
CA LEU A 46 4.02 -5.70 -8.42
C LEU A 46 3.26 -5.14 -7.21
N TYR A 47 3.12 -5.93 -6.17
CA TYR A 47 2.69 -5.46 -4.86
C TYR A 47 3.92 -5.33 -3.97
N LEU A 48 3.99 -4.21 -3.28
CA LEU A 48 5.04 -3.92 -2.32
C LEU A 48 4.44 -4.08 -0.94
N CYS A 49 5.06 -4.95 -0.16
CA CYS A 49 4.65 -5.26 1.20
C CYS A 49 5.81 -5.02 2.15
N ASP A 50 5.48 -4.54 3.33
CA ASP A 50 6.31 -4.64 4.52
C ASP A 50 6.36 -6.11 4.94
N ASN A 51 7.57 -6.64 5.14
CA ASN A 51 7.81 -8.06 5.27
C ASN A 51 7.54 -8.60 6.68
N GLN A 52 7.35 -7.77 7.72
CA GLN A 52 6.95 -8.14 9.10
C GLN A 52 7.53 -9.48 9.66
N GLY A 53 8.77 -9.83 9.28
CA GLY A 53 9.45 -11.06 9.69
C GLY A 53 9.09 -12.34 8.91
N PHE A 54 8.33 -12.25 7.81
CA PHE A 54 8.15 -13.33 6.86
C PHE A 54 9.48 -13.74 6.23
N GLN A 55 9.64 -15.04 6.03
CA GLN A 55 10.81 -15.65 5.42
C GLN A 55 10.34 -16.55 4.28
N ILE A 56 11.09 -16.54 3.19
CA ILE A 56 10.86 -17.44 2.06
C ILE A 56 10.84 -18.89 2.54
N GLY A 57 9.85 -19.65 2.10
CA GLY A 57 9.59 -21.04 2.49
C GLY A 57 8.66 -21.20 3.70
N HIS A 58 8.18 -20.11 4.31
CA HIS A 58 7.31 -20.16 5.49
C HIS A 58 5.82 -19.89 5.19
N LEU A 59 5.38 -19.85 3.92
CA LEU A 59 3.98 -19.58 3.59
C LEU A 59 3.02 -20.58 4.25
N ASP A 60 3.36 -21.87 4.26
CA ASP A 60 2.54 -22.93 4.85
C ASP A 60 2.24 -22.66 6.34
N HIS A 61 3.26 -22.22 7.10
CA HIS A 61 3.12 -21.86 8.50
C HIS A 61 2.08 -20.75 8.70
N TRP A 62 2.17 -19.68 7.91
CA TRP A 62 1.29 -18.52 8.03
C TRP A 62 -0.13 -18.80 7.53
N VAL A 63 -0.29 -19.58 6.46
CA VAL A 63 -1.59 -20.04 5.99
C VAL A 63 -2.27 -20.91 7.04
N HIS A 64 -1.53 -21.78 7.73
CA HIS A 64 -2.08 -22.58 8.83
C HIS A 64 -2.62 -21.70 9.97
N GLN A 65 -1.92 -20.62 10.33
CA GLN A 65 -2.40 -19.68 11.34
C GLN A 65 -3.76 -19.07 10.98
N LEU A 66 -4.07 -18.85 9.69
CA LEU A 66 -5.39 -18.34 9.24
C LEU A 66 -6.58 -19.22 9.66
N THR A 67 -6.31 -20.49 9.95
CA THR A 67 -7.32 -21.47 10.35
C THR A 67 -7.30 -21.80 11.84
N GLU A 68 -6.21 -21.48 12.54
CA GLU A 68 -5.99 -21.86 13.95
C GLU A 68 -6.13 -20.69 14.93
N ASP A 69 -5.93 -19.45 14.50
CA ASP A 69 -6.05 -18.28 15.39
C ASP A 69 -7.51 -17.82 15.50
N ASP A 70 -8.07 -17.92 16.72
CA ASP A 70 -9.43 -17.51 17.05
C ASP A 70 -9.71 -16.00 16.80
N ARG A 71 -8.66 -15.18 16.64
CA ARG A 71 -8.78 -13.76 16.32
C ARG A 71 -9.07 -13.51 14.84
N ILE A 72 -8.79 -14.48 13.96
CA ILE A 72 -8.91 -14.32 12.52
C ILE A 72 -10.37 -14.42 12.10
N THR A 73 -10.77 -13.53 11.19
CA THR A 73 -12.17 -13.42 10.76
C THR A 73 -12.60 -14.64 9.95
N GLY A 74 -13.90 -14.96 9.98
CA GLY A 74 -14.46 -16.05 9.18
C GLY A 74 -14.24 -15.89 7.67
N HIS A 75 -13.97 -14.67 7.16
CA HIS A 75 -13.64 -14.45 5.76
C HIS A 75 -12.28 -15.03 5.37
N ALA A 76 -11.26 -14.83 6.20
CA ALA A 76 -9.92 -15.39 5.99
C ALA A 76 -9.93 -16.91 6.14
N THR A 77 -10.61 -17.45 7.16
CA THR A 77 -10.75 -18.90 7.33
C THR A 77 -11.48 -19.55 6.16
N ASN A 78 -12.57 -18.93 5.66
CA ASN A 78 -13.28 -19.43 4.47
C ASN A 78 -12.37 -19.41 3.24
N PHE A 79 -11.63 -18.32 3.03
CA PHE A 79 -10.68 -18.22 1.92
C PHE A 79 -9.62 -19.34 1.99
N ALA A 80 -9.01 -19.57 3.14
CA ALA A 80 -8.04 -20.64 3.33
C ALA A 80 -8.63 -22.05 3.10
N SER A 81 -9.92 -22.25 3.41
CA SER A 81 -10.62 -23.52 3.17
C SER A 81 -11.01 -23.77 1.71
N GLU A 82 -11.17 -22.70 0.92
CA GLU A 82 -11.60 -22.76 -0.49
C GLU A 82 -10.42 -22.96 -1.46
N HIS A 83 -9.19 -22.78 -0.98
CA HIS A 83 -7.96 -22.78 -1.79
C HIS A 83 -6.91 -23.72 -1.21
N THR A 84 -5.95 -24.14 -2.03
CA THR A 84 -4.71 -24.76 -1.56
C THR A 84 -3.53 -23.90 -1.96
N PHE A 85 -2.52 -23.86 -1.11
CA PHE A 85 -1.35 -23.00 -1.25
C PHE A 85 -0.10 -23.87 -1.32
N SER A 86 0.83 -23.50 -2.19
CA SER A 86 2.15 -24.12 -2.23
C SER A 86 3.20 -23.07 -2.52
N GLU A 87 4.36 -23.23 -1.88
CA GLU A 87 5.53 -22.39 -2.09
C GLU A 87 6.69 -23.27 -2.53
N THR A 88 7.28 -22.94 -3.68
CA THR A 88 8.50 -23.58 -4.19
C THR A 88 9.62 -22.57 -4.15
N VAL A 89 10.59 -22.80 -3.27
CA VAL A 89 11.76 -21.94 -3.10
C VAL A 89 12.68 -22.10 -4.31
N ALA A 90 12.97 -20.99 -4.98
CA ALA A 90 13.90 -20.93 -6.11
C ALA A 90 15.29 -20.46 -5.65
N ASP A 91 15.34 -19.57 -4.67
CA ASP A 91 16.57 -19.06 -4.05
C ASP A 91 16.28 -18.58 -2.61
N ASP A 92 17.30 -18.18 -1.85
CA ASP A 92 17.17 -17.68 -0.47
C ASP A 92 16.23 -16.46 -0.36
N ASP A 93 16.14 -15.64 -1.42
CA ASP A 93 15.31 -14.43 -1.47
C ASP A 93 14.12 -14.54 -2.44
N ILE A 94 13.93 -15.68 -3.11
CA ILE A 94 12.93 -15.87 -4.18
C ILE A 94 12.15 -17.17 -3.99
N SER A 95 10.82 -17.09 -4.04
CA SER A 95 9.97 -18.27 -4.20
C SER A 95 8.84 -18.05 -5.20
N ILE A 96 8.39 -19.16 -5.78
CA ILE A 96 7.17 -19.22 -6.57
C ILE A 96 6.05 -19.70 -5.65
N VAL A 97 4.96 -18.96 -5.66
CA VAL A 97 3.76 -19.30 -4.91
C VAL A 97 2.64 -19.62 -5.88
N THR A 98 1.94 -20.73 -5.61
CA THR A 98 0.78 -21.18 -6.37
C THR A 98 -0.43 -21.24 -5.46
N ILE A 99 -1.51 -20.57 -5.87
CA ILE A 99 -2.84 -20.70 -5.26
C ILE A 99 -3.71 -21.52 -6.20
N THR A 100 -4.09 -22.72 -5.78
CA THR A 100 -5.07 -23.54 -6.50
C THR A 100 -6.47 -23.25 -5.97
N THR A 101 -7.42 -23.05 -6.87
CA THR A 101 -8.86 -22.99 -6.59
C THR A 101 -9.53 -24.28 -7.10
N PRO A 102 -9.65 -25.34 -6.29
CA PRO A 102 -10.07 -26.67 -6.76
C PRO A 102 -11.46 -26.67 -7.40
N ALA A 103 -12.41 -25.92 -6.83
CA ALA A 103 -13.78 -25.81 -7.35
C ALA A 103 -13.86 -25.23 -8.78
N LYS A 104 -12.76 -24.63 -9.25
CA LYS A 104 -12.65 -23.96 -10.55
C LYS A 104 -11.58 -24.58 -11.44
N GLY A 105 -10.83 -25.58 -10.94
CA GLY A 105 -9.73 -26.21 -11.66
C GLY A 105 -8.70 -25.20 -12.14
N ARG A 106 -8.40 -24.19 -11.31
CA ARG A 106 -7.54 -23.05 -11.66
C ARG A 106 -6.35 -22.97 -10.72
N GLU A 107 -5.22 -22.59 -11.26
CA GLU A 107 -4.00 -22.25 -10.53
C GLU A 107 -3.59 -20.82 -10.90
N ASP A 108 -3.27 -20.04 -9.88
CA ASP A 108 -2.75 -18.68 -10.00
C ASP A 108 -1.35 -18.66 -9.40
N GLU A 109 -0.36 -18.32 -10.22
CA GLU A 109 1.05 -18.30 -9.82
C GLU A 109 1.61 -16.88 -9.77
N PHE A 110 2.53 -16.66 -8.84
CA PHE A 110 3.23 -15.40 -8.64
C PHE A 110 4.55 -15.61 -7.90
N LEU A 111 5.41 -14.60 -7.92
CA LEU A 111 6.69 -14.62 -7.24
C LEU A 111 6.62 -13.85 -5.93
N PHE A 112 7.26 -14.39 -4.91
CA PHE A 112 7.74 -13.66 -3.74
C PHE A 112 9.23 -13.37 -3.93
N VAL A 113 9.61 -12.11 -3.77
CA VAL A 113 11.00 -11.65 -3.85
C VAL A 113 11.27 -10.71 -2.68
N THR A 114 12.13 -11.12 -1.75
CA THR A 114 12.50 -10.28 -0.60
C THR A 114 13.59 -9.28 -0.97
N THR A 115 13.71 -8.20 -0.19
CA THR A 115 14.83 -7.26 -0.36
C THR A 115 16.07 -7.66 0.41
N ASN A 116 17.24 -7.21 -0.05
CA ASN A 116 18.52 -7.54 0.60
C ASN A 116 18.58 -7.12 2.08
N ASP A 117 17.80 -6.12 2.46
CA ASP A 117 17.70 -5.65 3.84
C ASP A 117 16.62 -6.42 4.64
N GLY A 118 15.85 -7.28 3.98
CA GLY A 118 14.83 -8.16 4.58
C GLY A 118 13.53 -7.47 4.98
N ASP A 119 13.45 -6.14 4.87
CA ASP A 119 12.32 -5.35 5.38
C ASP A 119 11.10 -5.35 4.46
N TYR A 120 11.27 -5.68 3.17
CA TYR A 120 10.19 -5.63 2.19
C TYR A 120 10.08 -6.90 1.37
N LEU A 121 8.85 -7.22 0.98
CA LEU A 121 8.48 -8.31 0.09
C LEU A 121 7.85 -7.74 -1.18
N TRP A 122 8.33 -8.19 -2.34
CA TRP A 122 7.71 -7.92 -3.64
C TRP A 122 6.89 -9.14 -4.06
N VAL A 123 5.64 -8.91 -4.41
CA VAL A 123 4.74 -9.93 -4.93
C VAL A 123 4.47 -9.63 -6.39
N ILE A 124 5.00 -10.44 -7.30
CA ILE A 124 5.01 -10.14 -8.74
C ILE A 124 4.16 -11.14 -9.50
N THR A 125 3.20 -10.64 -10.29
CA THR A 125 2.25 -11.49 -10.99
C THR A 125 1.78 -10.91 -12.31
N THR A 126 1.43 -11.78 -13.24
CA THR A 126 0.72 -11.44 -14.49
C THR A 126 -0.73 -11.94 -14.48
N VAL A 127 -1.22 -12.44 -13.34
CA VAL A 127 -2.60 -12.94 -13.21
C VAL A 127 -3.61 -11.82 -13.51
N HIS A 128 -4.59 -12.13 -14.34
CA HIS A 128 -5.63 -11.20 -14.76
C HIS A 128 -6.49 -10.73 -13.55
N SER A 129 -6.94 -9.47 -13.58
CA SER A 129 -7.64 -8.82 -12.46
C SER A 129 -8.83 -9.61 -11.91
N ASP A 130 -9.61 -10.25 -12.79
CA ASP A 130 -10.79 -11.07 -12.41
C ASP A 130 -10.49 -12.16 -11.37
N TRP A 131 -9.24 -12.62 -11.32
CA TRP A 131 -8.74 -13.66 -10.42
C TRP A 131 -7.77 -13.12 -9.40
N ARG A 132 -6.83 -12.27 -9.83
CA ARG A 132 -5.84 -11.62 -8.96
C ARG A 132 -6.47 -10.98 -7.72
N ASP A 133 -7.61 -10.30 -7.89
CA ASP A 133 -8.31 -9.64 -6.79
C ASP A 133 -8.99 -10.64 -5.83
N LYS A 134 -9.28 -11.86 -6.30
CA LYS A 134 -9.93 -12.93 -5.52
C LYS A 134 -8.95 -13.91 -4.90
N THR A 135 -7.72 -14.00 -5.41
CA THR A 135 -6.70 -14.95 -4.95
C THR A 135 -5.53 -14.20 -4.33
N ILE A 136 -4.69 -13.57 -5.15
CA ILE A 136 -3.45 -12.93 -4.70
C ILE A 136 -3.73 -11.77 -3.74
N GLU A 137 -4.55 -10.79 -4.12
CA GLU A 137 -4.82 -9.63 -3.24
C GLU A 137 -5.47 -10.06 -1.91
N ARG A 138 -6.35 -11.07 -1.93
CA ARG A 138 -6.93 -11.62 -0.70
C ARG A 138 -5.93 -12.34 0.17
N LEU A 139 -4.99 -13.08 -0.41
CA LEU A 139 -3.92 -13.69 0.36
C LEU A 139 -3.10 -12.59 1.06
N LEU A 140 -2.74 -11.52 0.34
CA LEU A 140 -2.00 -10.40 0.92
C LEU A 140 -2.77 -9.66 2.01
N ASP A 141 -4.11 -9.56 1.88
CA ASP A 141 -4.96 -8.93 2.88
C ASP A 141 -5.17 -9.79 4.14
N TYR A 142 -4.92 -11.10 4.07
CA TYR A 142 -5.18 -12.01 5.18
C TYR A 142 -3.92 -12.51 5.87
N LEU A 143 -2.78 -12.55 5.19
CA LEU A 143 -1.53 -12.99 5.81
C LEU A 143 -1.12 -12.00 6.92
N PRO A 144 -1.03 -12.44 8.19
CA PRO A 144 -0.73 -11.55 9.31
C PRO A 144 0.74 -11.11 9.36
N CYS A 145 1.60 -11.75 8.57
CA CYS A 145 3.04 -11.54 8.54
C CYS A 145 3.52 -10.66 7.39
N ILE A 146 2.60 -10.02 6.67
CA ILE A 146 2.91 -9.07 5.62
C ILE A 146 1.85 -7.98 5.62
N GLU A 147 2.22 -6.80 5.17
CA GLU A 147 1.28 -5.70 5.06
C GLU A 147 1.56 -4.91 3.78
N ARG A 148 0.54 -4.55 3.02
CA ARG A 148 0.74 -3.72 1.82
C ARG A 148 1.23 -2.34 2.21
N LEU A 149 2.26 -1.85 1.52
CA LEU A 149 2.69 -0.46 1.71
C LEU A 149 1.56 0.48 1.34
N PHE A 150 1.51 1.62 2.03
CA PHE A 150 0.50 2.64 1.80
C PHE A 150 1.16 4.01 1.70
N LEU A 151 0.79 4.79 0.67
CA LEU A 151 1.23 6.17 0.48
C LEU A 151 0.05 7.12 0.48
N SER A 152 0.29 8.36 0.94
CA SER A 152 -0.67 9.45 0.73
C SER A 152 -0.82 9.76 -0.76
N SER A 153 -1.87 10.48 -1.14
CA SER A 153 -2.03 10.96 -2.51
C SER A 153 -0.89 11.90 -2.93
N ASP A 154 -0.44 12.76 -2.02
CA ASP A 154 0.68 13.68 -2.26
C ASP A 154 1.97 12.89 -2.57
N ASP A 155 2.27 11.85 -1.78
CA ASP A 155 3.41 10.95 -2.02
C ASP A 155 3.28 10.18 -3.34
N LEU A 156 2.05 9.80 -3.73
CA LEU A 156 1.79 9.11 -4.99
C LEU A 156 2.00 10.02 -6.21
N GLU A 157 1.65 11.30 -6.09
CA GLU A 157 1.92 12.33 -7.10
C GLU A 157 3.41 12.60 -7.24
N ASP A 158 4.13 12.78 -6.13
CA ASP A 158 5.58 12.96 -6.10
C ASP A 158 6.28 11.77 -6.80
N LEU A 159 5.92 10.55 -6.39
CA LEU A 159 6.46 9.31 -6.96
C LEU A 159 6.25 9.23 -8.48
N THR A 160 5.10 9.68 -8.97
CA THR A 160 4.78 9.63 -10.41
C THR A 160 5.50 10.73 -11.19
N THR A 161 5.67 11.90 -10.58
CA THR A 161 6.35 13.07 -11.19
C THR A 161 7.84 12.81 -11.37
N ASP A 162 8.46 12.06 -10.45
CA ASP A 162 9.87 11.69 -10.51
C ASP A 162 10.19 10.65 -11.61
N ILE A 163 9.16 10.04 -12.21
CA ILE A 163 9.34 9.13 -13.34
C ILE A 163 9.84 9.92 -14.56
N ARG A 164 11.08 9.66 -14.96
CA ARG A 164 11.72 10.33 -16.10
C ARG A 164 10.92 10.19 -17.40
N ASP A 165 10.79 11.30 -18.13
CA ASP A 165 10.06 11.42 -19.42
C ASP A 165 8.60 10.92 -19.34
N SER A 166 8.01 10.93 -18.15
CA SER A 166 6.63 10.54 -17.92
C SER A 166 5.67 11.73 -18.08
N ARG A 167 4.40 11.39 -18.25
CA ARG A 167 3.27 12.27 -18.01
C ARG A 167 2.16 11.49 -17.34
N VAL A 168 1.35 12.16 -16.54
CA VAL A 168 0.06 11.63 -16.09
C VAL A 168 -0.81 11.42 -17.32
N SER A 169 -1.36 10.22 -17.48
CA SER A 169 -2.26 9.86 -18.57
C SER A 169 -3.70 9.65 -18.09
N GLY A 170 -3.90 9.53 -16.77
CA GLY A 170 -5.20 9.45 -16.12
C GLY A 170 -5.04 9.22 -14.62
N PHE A 171 -6.13 9.26 -13.88
CA PHE A 171 -6.12 8.93 -12.46
C PHE A 171 -7.51 8.46 -11.99
N THR A 172 -7.52 7.81 -10.82
CA THR A 172 -8.73 7.43 -10.11
C THR A 172 -8.69 8.09 -8.74
N ALA A 173 -9.80 8.70 -8.34
CA ALA A 173 -9.98 9.32 -7.04
C ALA A 173 -11.23 8.73 -6.36
N LYS A 174 -11.18 8.64 -5.03
CA LYS A 174 -12.38 8.38 -4.22
C LYS A 174 -13.01 9.72 -3.85
N TYR A 175 -14.33 9.79 -3.95
CA TYR A 175 -15.12 10.95 -3.57
C TYR A 175 -16.11 10.56 -2.48
N HIS A 176 -16.04 11.25 -1.36
CA HIS A 176 -17.00 11.14 -0.26
C HIS A 176 -17.88 12.38 -0.26
N ALA A 177 -19.19 12.22 -0.41
CA ALA A 177 -20.09 13.37 -0.40
C ALA A 177 -20.10 14.05 1.00
N PRO A 178 -20.36 15.38 1.11
CA PRO A 178 -20.33 16.13 2.38
C PRO A 178 -21.24 15.62 3.51
N ASN A 179 -22.21 14.75 3.21
CA ASN A 179 -23.09 14.08 4.18
C ASN A 179 -23.00 12.54 4.10
N ARG A 180 -21.99 12.02 3.39
CA ARG A 180 -21.67 10.59 3.15
C ARG A 180 -22.84 9.66 2.81
N GLU A 181 -23.94 10.18 2.24
CA GLU A 181 -25.03 9.32 1.74
C GLU A 181 -24.60 8.49 0.51
N ARG A 182 -23.50 8.88 -0.16
CA ARG A 182 -23.01 8.27 -1.39
C ARG A 182 -21.49 8.35 -1.47
N ASP A 183 -20.88 7.21 -1.75
CA ASP A 183 -19.50 7.11 -2.21
C ASP A 183 -19.48 7.01 -3.74
N ALA A 184 -18.53 7.71 -4.36
CA ALA A 184 -18.29 7.60 -5.78
C ALA A 184 -16.80 7.39 -6.08
N THR A 185 -16.53 6.65 -7.15
CA THR A 185 -15.18 6.55 -7.72
C THR A 185 -15.15 7.37 -9.00
N LEU A 186 -14.32 8.40 -9.03
CA LEU A 186 -14.13 9.25 -10.20
C LEU A 186 -12.93 8.74 -10.99
N ARG A 187 -13.12 8.50 -12.28
CA ARG A 187 -12.06 8.05 -13.19
C ARG A 187 -11.87 9.07 -14.30
N PHE A 188 -10.66 9.62 -14.37
CA PHE A 188 -10.26 10.61 -15.37
C PHE A 188 -9.30 9.96 -16.36
N THR A 189 -9.53 10.16 -17.65
CA THR A 189 -8.71 9.60 -18.75
C THR A 189 -8.21 10.71 -19.66
N GLY A 190 -6.93 10.67 -20.04
CA GLY A 190 -6.30 11.69 -20.86
C GLY A 190 -6.00 12.98 -20.10
N ALA A 191 -5.68 12.88 -18.82
CA ALA A 191 -5.46 14.02 -17.93
C ALA A 191 -4.21 14.83 -18.33
N GLU A 192 -4.31 16.15 -18.19
CA GLU A 192 -3.17 17.07 -18.17
C GLU A 192 -2.61 17.17 -16.73
N PRO A 193 -1.35 17.61 -16.52
CA PRO A 193 -0.77 17.75 -15.19
C PRO A 193 -1.64 18.60 -14.24
N ASP A 194 -2.28 19.65 -14.75
CA ASP A 194 -3.14 20.54 -13.96
C ASP A 194 -4.52 19.93 -13.62
N ASP A 195 -4.90 18.79 -14.21
CA ASP A 195 -6.21 18.18 -13.98
C ASP A 195 -6.31 17.43 -12.65
N LEU A 196 -5.18 16.97 -12.10
CA LEU A 196 -5.11 16.46 -10.72
C LEU A 196 -5.53 17.56 -9.74
N LYS A 197 -4.88 18.72 -9.86
CA LYS A 197 -5.17 19.90 -9.05
C LYS A 197 -6.61 20.38 -9.19
N LYS A 198 -7.17 20.40 -10.41
CA LYS A 198 -8.58 20.77 -10.60
C LYS A 198 -9.53 19.76 -9.96
N ALA A 199 -9.20 18.47 -9.96
CA ALA A 199 -10.06 17.47 -9.35
C ALA A 199 -10.08 17.61 -7.82
N GLU A 200 -8.93 17.90 -7.23
CA GLU A 200 -8.83 18.27 -5.81
C GLU A 200 -9.65 19.54 -5.51
N GLU A 201 -9.42 20.64 -6.23
CA GLU A 201 -10.09 21.93 -6.00
C GLU A 201 -11.62 21.90 -6.22
N VAL A 202 -12.11 21.06 -7.14
CA VAL A 202 -13.54 21.05 -7.55
C VAL A 202 -14.33 19.95 -6.87
N PHE A 203 -13.70 18.80 -6.62
CA PHE A 203 -14.38 17.63 -6.09
C PHE A 203 -13.89 17.21 -4.71
N GLU A 204 -12.90 17.89 -4.12
CA GLU A 204 -12.32 17.50 -2.82
C GLU A 204 -11.90 16.01 -2.85
N ALA A 205 -11.33 15.59 -3.98
CA ALA A 205 -11.06 14.18 -4.27
C ALA A 205 -9.60 14.00 -4.69
N LYS A 206 -8.80 13.39 -3.82
CA LYS A 206 -7.39 13.11 -4.09
C LYS A 206 -7.18 11.75 -4.79
N PRO A 207 -6.13 11.60 -5.63
CA PRO A 207 -5.91 10.37 -6.39
C PRO A 207 -5.53 9.19 -5.48
N THR A 208 -6.23 8.07 -5.65
CA THR A 208 -5.82 6.77 -5.09
C THR A 208 -5.05 5.93 -6.11
N ARG A 209 -5.05 6.34 -7.37
CA ARG A 209 -4.29 5.73 -8.47
C ARG A 209 -3.94 6.78 -9.51
N ILE A 210 -2.70 6.78 -9.97
CA ILE A 210 -2.23 7.61 -11.08
C ILE A 210 -1.74 6.69 -12.21
N ASP A 211 -2.35 6.82 -13.38
CA ASP A 211 -1.89 6.18 -14.61
C ASP A 211 -0.87 7.11 -15.29
N PHE A 212 0.24 6.56 -15.78
CA PHE A 212 1.31 7.32 -16.44
C PHE A 212 1.68 6.73 -17.80
N ASP A 213 2.09 7.59 -18.72
CA ASP A 213 2.73 7.25 -20.00
C ASP A 213 4.18 7.75 -19.97
N GLN A 214 5.18 6.90 -20.22
CA GLN A 214 6.53 7.39 -20.55
C GLN A 214 6.75 7.38 -22.05
N THR A 215 7.42 8.42 -22.54
CA THR A 215 7.75 8.55 -23.96
C THR A 215 9.20 8.19 -24.24
N ASN A 216 9.46 7.75 -25.47
CA ASN A 216 10.82 7.67 -26.03
C ASN A 216 10.80 8.24 -27.45
N SER A 217 10.40 9.52 -27.55
CA SER A 217 10.30 10.40 -28.73
C SER A 217 9.95 9.76 -30.10
N PRO A 218 8.80 10.06 -30.74
CA PRO A 218 7.70 10.94 -30.32
C PRO A 218 6.54 10.21 -29.63
N SER A 219 6.60 8.88 -29.51
CA SER A 219 5.46 8.05 -29.12
C SER A 219 5.64 7.40 -27.76
N THR A 220 4.51 7.07 -27.11
CA THR A 220 4.47 6.39 -25.81
C THR A 220 5.21 5.06 -25.90
N ALA A 221 6.20 4.87 -25.04
CA ALA A 221 7.01 3.66 -24.96
C ALA A 221 6.53 2.75 -23.84
N ILE A 222 6.03 3.31 -22.74
CA ILE A 222 5.62 2.54 -21.56
C ILE A 222 4.30 3.11 -21.04
N GLN A 223 3.39 2.24 -20.66
CA GLN A 223 2.14 2.59 -19.98
C GLN A 223 2.04 1.83 -18.67
N GLY A 224 1.94 2.56 -17.58
CA GLY A 224 1.86 1.98 -16.26
C GLY A 224 0.93 2.78 -15.35
N ALA A 225 0.91 2.37 -14.09
CA ALA A 225 0.22 3.09 -13.04
C ALA A 225 0.68 2.65 -11.67
N ASN A 226 0.50 3.54 -10.71
CA ASN A 226 0.75 3.29 -9.30
C ASN A 226 -0.53 3.57 -8.52
N THR A 227 -0.80 2.80 -7.49
CA THR A 227 -1.90 3.06 -6.53
C THR A 227 -1.33 3.39 -5.18
N ASN A 228 -2.06 4.10 -4.34
CA ASN A 228 -1.69 4.37 -2.95
C ASN A 228 -1.48 3.13 -2.08
N ASN A 229 -2.05 1.97 -2.45
CA ASN A 229 -1.95 0.72 -1.69
C ASN A 229 -0.82 -0.20 -2.20
N GLY A 230 0.36 0.38 -2.47
CA GLY A 230 1.57 -0.39 -2.75
C GLY A 230 1.57 -1.22 -4.05
N ARG A 231 0.60 -1.01 -4.95
CA ARG A 231 0.51 -1.72 -6.23
C ARG A 231 1.01 -0.87 -7.40
N ILE A 232 1.96 -1.43 -8.13
CA ILE A 232 2.45 -0.93 -9.43
C ILE A 232 1.93 -1.87 -10.50
N SER A 233 1.41 -1.32 -11.60
CA SER A 233 0.95 -2.09 -12.77
C SER A 233 1.60 -1.59 -14.03
N MET A 234 2.29 -2.47 -14.75
CA MET A 234 2.79 -2.22 -16.10
C MET A 234 1.84 -2.87 -17.11
N ARG A 235 1.17 -2.04 -17.91
CA ARG A 235 0.14 -2.48 -18.86
C ARG A 235 0.74 -2.83 -20.22
N SER A 236 1.67 -2.00 -20.68
CA SER A 236 2.32 -2.21 -21.97
C SER A 236 3.69 -1.57 -22.04
N VAL A 237 4.59 -2.25 -22.72
CA VAL A 237 5.95 -1.82 -23.02
C VAL A 237 6.15 -1.99 -24.52
N ARG A 238 6.58 -0.93 -25.21
CA ARG A 238 6.95 -1.04 -26.62
C ARG A 238 8.18 -1.93 -26.75
N ASP A 239 8.17 -2.81 -27.75
CA ASP A 239 9.34 -3.58 -28.19
C ASP A 239 10.62 -2.72 -28.27
N GLY A 240 11.68 -3.17 -27.59
CA GLY A 240 12.96 -2.45 -27.47
C GLY A 240 13.01 -1.39 -26.35
N SER A 241 11.93 -1.23 -25.57
CA SER A 241 11.88 -0.33 -24.40
C SER A 241 11.93 -1.08 -23.05
N GLU A 242 12.15 -2.40 -23.06
CA GLU A 242 12.21 -3.27 -21.89
C GLU A 242 13.25 -2.81 -20.86
N PRO A 243 14.49 -2.43 -21.24
CA PRO A 243 15.45 -1.93 -20.27
C PRO A 243 14.96 -0.66 -19.57
N LYS A 244 14.25 0.22 -20.28
CA LYS A 244 13.65 1.43 -19.68
C LYS A 244 12.51 1.04 -18.73
N ALA A 245 11.68 0.07 -19.10
CA ALA A 245 10.60 -0.41 -18.24
C ALA A 245 11.11 -1.04 -16.94
N VAL A 246 12.20 -1.81 -17.00
CA VAL A 246 12.86 -2.36 -15.81
C VAL A 246 13.39 -1.25 -14.90
N GLU A 247 14.07 -0.24 -15.45
CA GLU A 247 14.53 0.90 -14.62
C GLU A 247 13.37 1.67 -14.00
N THR A 248 12.28 1.85 -14.75
CA THR A 248 11.08 2.52 -14.25
C THR A 248 10.47 1.72 -13.09
N LEU A 249 10.32 0.40 -13.23
CA LEU A 249 9.81 -0.44 -12.14
C LEU A 249 10.71 -0.36 -10.91
N LEU A 250 12.04 -0.54 -11.07
CA LEU A 250 13.00 -0.44 -9.96
C LEU A 250 12.92 0.93 -9.26
N GLY A 251 12.96 2.02 -10.03
CA GLY A 251 12.90 3.37 -9.49
C GLY A 251 11.59 3.66 -8.74
N ILE A 252 10.45 3.20 -9.26
CA ILE A 252 9.16 3.34 -8.56
C ILE A 252 9.17 2.50 -7.28
N THR A 253 9.67 1.25 -7.31
CA THR A 253 9.72 0.41 -6.10
C THR A 253 10.62 1.00 -5.01
N GLU A 254 11.79 1.51 -5.37
CA GLU A 254 12.72 2.16 -4.44
C GLU A 254 12.14 3.47 -3.89
N GLY A 255 11.48 4.26 -4.74
CA GLY A 255 10.77 5.47 -4.32
C GLY A 255 9.65 5.16 -3.32
N TYR A 256 8.86 4.11 -3.58
CA TYR A 256 7.79 3.65 -2.70
C TYR A 256 8.31 3.29 -1.31
N GLN A 257 9.35 2.47 -1.25
CA GLN A 257 9.97 2.04 0.00
C GLN A 257 10.62 3.21 0.75
N SER A 258 11.27 4.12 0.03
CA SER A 258 11.88 5.31 0.62
C SER A 258 10.84 6.24 1.24
N LEU A 259 9.72 6.47 0.56
CA LEU A 259 8.62 7.28 1.06
C LEU A 259 7.94 6.61 2.26
N ASP A 260 7.63 5.31 2.17
CA ASP A 260 7.06 4.54 3.28
C ASP A 260 7.94 4.65 4.55
N HIS A 261 9.23 4.38 4.42
CA HIS A 261 10.17 4.53 5.53
C HIS A 261 10.23 5.98 6.03
N ALA A 262 10.23 6.97 5.13
CA ALA A 262 10.20 8.38 5.50
C ALA A 262 8.92 8.76 6.25
N ARG A 263 7.77 8.14 5.98
CA ARG A 263 6.48 8.47 6.61
C ARG A 263 6.15 7.67 7.87
N PHE A 264 6.55 6.40 7.96
CA PHE A 264 6.08 5.51 9.03
C PHE A 264 7.15 4.97 9.96
N ASP A 265 8.43 4.97 9.56
CA ASP A 265 9.50 4.44 10.41
C ASP A 265 9.58 5.17 11.77
N VAL A 266 9.58 4.39 12.85
CA VAL A 266 9.57 4.83 14.25
C VAL A 266 10.99 4.81 14.81
N LYS A 267 11.79 5.81 14.41
CA LYS A 267 13.20 5.93 14.82
C LYS A 267 13.43 6.20 16.29
N PHE A 268 12.54 6.99 16.89
CA PHE A 268 12.68 7.43 18.28
C PHE A 268 11.44 7.01 19.05
N GLN A 269 11.54 5.86 19.72
CA GLN A 269 10.53 5.42 20.68
C GLN A 269 10.57 6.32 21.91
N SER A 270 9.39 6.61 22.48
CA SER A 270 9.33 7.38 23.72
C SER A 270 9.87 6.59 24.91
N GLU A 271 10.92 7.11 25.51
CA GLU A 271 11.52 6.58 26.73
C GLU A 271 11.01 7.35 27.95
N LEU A 272 10.44 6.63 28.91
CA LEU A 272 10.00 7.23 30.16
C LEU A 272 11.12 7.14 31.20
N GLU A 273 11.75 8.27 31.47
CA GLU A 273 12.73 8.39 32.55
C GLU A 273 12.01 8.78 33.85
N LYS A 274 12.20 8.01 34.92
CA LYS A 274 11.65 8.35 36.25
C LYS A 274 12.66 9.21 37.00
N LEU A 275 12.25 10.41 37.41
CA LEU A 275 13.04 11.35 38.18
C LEU A 275 12.59 11.36 39.64
N GLU A 276 13.44 11.85 40.57
CA GLU A 276 13.10 11.92 42.00
C GLU A 276 11.80 12.70 42.29
N ASN A 277 11.44 13.66 41.43
CA ASN A 277 10.23 14.48 41.56
C ASN A 277 9.26 14.38 40.36
N GLY A 278 9.29 13.27 39.60
CA GLY A 278 8.35 13.10 38.48
C GLY A 278 8.84 12.12 37.42
N PHE A 279 8.51 12.39 36.16
CA PHE A 279 9.02 11.65 35.01
C PHE A 279 9.32 12.62 33.87
N ALA A 280 10.31 12.28 33.05
CA ALA A 280 10.54 12.87 31.74
C ALA A 280 10.17 11.85 30.65
N VAL A 281 9.81 12.35 29.48
CA VAL A 281 9.65 11.54 28.27
C VAL A 281 10.64 12.07 27.27
N ASP A 282 11.61 11.25 26.91
CA ASP A 282 12.60 11.58 25.89
C ASP A 282 12.30 10.84 24.59
N GLY A 283 12.47 11.54 23.48
CA GLY A 283 12.16 11.02 22.16
C GLY A 283 10.65 10.95 21.87
N PHE A 284 10.24 11.39 20.67
CA PHE A 284 8.92 11.06 20.16
C PHE A 284 8.93 10.93 18.64
N THR A 285 8.07 10.06 18.15
CA THR A 285 7.61 10.05 16.76
C THR A 285 6.12 10.34 16.75
N ALA A 286 5.71 11.26 15.89
CA ALA A 286 4.31 11.57 15.65
C ALA A 286 4.02 11.65 14.14
N ILE A 287 2.81 11.25 13.75
CA ILE A 287 2.28 11.45 12.41
C ILE A 287 1.12 12.41 12.53
N GLU A 288 1.13 13.45 11.69
CA GLU A 288 0.12 14.49 11.64
C GLU A 288 -0.64 14.37 10.34
N LEU A 289 -1.95 14.25 10.46
CA LEU A 289 -2.88 14.31 9.34
C LEU A 289 -3.59 15.66 9.41
N THR A 290 -3.40 16.48 8.38
CA THR A 290 -3.99 17.82 8.29
C THR A 290 -4.95 17.89 7.12
N ASP A 291 -6.17 18.37 7.37
CA ASP A 291 -7.15 18.65 6.33
C ASP A 291 -7.62 20.11 6.43
N PRO A 292 -7.13 21.03 5.58
CA PRO A 292 -7.47 22.44 5.66
C PRO A 292 -8.95 22.73 5.45
N ASP A 293 -9.71 21.83 4.81
CA ASP A 293 -11.13 22.02 4.57
C ASP A 293 -11.98 21.71 5.81
N ARG A 294 -11.35 21.19 6.89
CA ARG A 294 -11.99 20.86 8.17
C ARG A 294 -11.61 21.81 9.30
N ASP A 295 -11.14 23.03 8.98
CA ASP A 295 -10.73 24.06 9.94
C ASP A 295 -11.83 24.43 10.96
N GLU A 296 -13.11 24.26 10.60
CA GLU A 296 -14.25 24.55 11.49
C GLU A 296 -14.70 23.35 12.33
N ALA A 297 -14.12 22.15 12.11
CA ALA A 297 -14.50 20.95 12.84
C ALA A 297 -14.16 21.07 14.32
N THR A 298 -15.04 20.58 15.18
CA THR A 298 -14.77 20.44 16.61
C THR A 298 -14.08 19.12 16.91
N ALA A 299 -13.33 19.05 18.02
CA ALA A 299 -12.73 17.79 18.46
C ALA A 299 -13.80 16.71 18.67
N GLN A 300 -15.00 17.06 19.13
CA GLN A 300 -16.11 16.12 19.30
C GLN A 300 -16.60 15.53 17.98
N GLU A 301 -16.67 16.33 16.91
CA GLU A 301 -17.03 15.86 15.58
C GLU A 301 -15.97 14.91 15.03
N LEU A 302 -14.68 15.25 15.17
CA LEU A 302 -13.59 14.36 14.77
C LEU A 302 -13.57 13.04 15.56
N VAL A 303 -13.86 13.07 16.87
CA VAL A 303 -14.04 11.82 17.66
C VAL A 303 -15.15 10.98 17.05
N ALA A 304 -16.35 11.57 16.86
CA ALA A 304 -17.51 10.82 16.39
C ALA A 304 -17.25 10.20 15.01
N ASP A 305 -16.57 10.93 14.14
CA ASP A 305 -16.15 10.46 12.83
C ASP A 305 -15.14 9.32 12.90
N LEU A 306 -14.09 9.45 13.70
CA LEU A 306 -13.11 8.37 13.89
C LEU A 306 -13.76 7.13 14.50
N GLU A 307 -14.61 7.29 15.51
CA GLU A 307 -15.37 6.19 16.12
C GLU A 307 -16.30 5.50 15.13
N THR A 308 -16.88 6.26 14.20
CA THR A 308 -17.86 5.76 13.24
C THR A 308 -17.21 5.09 12.02
N HIS A 309 -16.02 5.53 11.60
CA HIS A 309 -15.44 5.14 10.31
C HIS A 309 -14.10 4.40 10.41
N VAL A 310 -13.28 4.68 11.42
CA VAL A 310 -11.90 4.15 11.51
C VAL A 310 -11.72 3.18 12.67
N LEU A 311 -12.26 3.55 13.83
CA LEU A 311 -12.22 2.75 15.07
C LEU A 311 -13.41 1.78 15.17
N ASN A 312 -14.26 1.74 14.15
CA ASN A 312 -15.50 0.95 14.10
C ASN A 312 -15.23 -0.53 13.74
N GLY A 313 -14.62 -1.30 14.65
CA GLY A 313 -14.40 -2.71 14.34
C GLY A 313 -13.81 -3.52 15.48
N ASN A 314 -13.34 -4.71 15.13
CA ASN A 314 -12.69 -5.59 16.10
C ASN A 314 -11.20 -5.26 16.29
N ARG A 315 -10.57 -4.61 15.30
CA ARG A 315 -9.14 -4.31 15.31
C ARG A 315 -8.75 -3.36 16.43
N TYR A 316 -9.47 -2.25 16.58
CA TYR A 316 -9.13 -1.24 17.57
C TYR A 316 -10.01 -1.33 18.81
N ARG A 317 -9.37 -1.27 19.98
CA ARG A 317 -10.04 -0.90 21.24
C ARG A 317 -9.57 0.47 21.65
N HIS A 318 -10.49 1.34 22.03
CA HIS A 318 -10.11 2.71 22.38
C HIS A 318 -10.81 3.25 23.61
N GLY A 319 -10.23 4.31 24.17
CA GLY A 319 -10.79 5.05 25.29
C GLY A 319 -10.49 6.54 25.21
N LEU A 320 -11.54 7.35 25.41
CA LEU A 320 -11.43 8.80 25.42
C LEU A 320 -10.73 9.32 26.68
N ARG A 321 -9.92 10.36 26.51
CA ARG A 321 -9.12 11.01 27.57
C ARG A 321 -9.16 12.52 27.41
N ASP A 322 -8.66 13.23 28.42
CA ASP A 322 -8.49 14.69 28.44
C ASP A 322 -9.73 15.48 28.01
N GLY A 323 -10.92 15.02 28.43
CA GLY A 323 -12.19 15.70 28.10
C GLY A 323 -12.68 15.47 26.67
N GLY A 324 -12.15 14.45 25.97
CA GLY A 324 -12.59 14.06 24.62
C GLY A 324 -11.68 14.56 23.50
N THR A 325 -10.51 15.15 23.81
CA THR A 325 -9.54 15.62 22.80
C THR A 325 -8.40 14.65 22.55
N LYS A 326 -8.35 13.54 23.29
CA LYS A 326 -7.38 12.45 23.08
C LYS A 326 -8.05 11.10 23.13
N ILE A 327 -7.61 10.20 22.28
CA ILE A 327 -8.04 8.82 22.20
C ILE A 327 -6.83 7.94 22.43
N ARG A 328 -6.89 7.04 23.41
CA ARG A 328 -5.92 5.94 23.50
C ARG A 328 -6.42 4.80 22.65
N VAL A 329 -5.61 4.35 21.68
CA VAL A 329 -5.95 3.26 20.77
C VAL A 329 -5.04 2.08 21.08
N PHE A 330 -5.65 0.89 21.15
CA PHE A 330 -4.98 -0.40 21.25
C PHE A 330 -5.31 -1.20 19.99
N ASP A 331 -4.31 -1.44 19.15
CA ASP A 331 -4.39 -2.35 18.01
C ASP A 331 -4.33 -3.78 18.54
N THR A 332 -5.47 -4.48 18.47
CA THR A 332 -5.61 -5.84 18.99
C THR A 332 -5.02 -6.91 18.07
N GLU A 333 -4.76 -6.58 16.79
CA GLU A 333 -4.13 -7.50 15.84
C GLU A 333 -2.64 -7.59 16.14
N HIS A 334 -2.01 -6.45 16.42
CA HIS A 334 -0.55 -6.33 16.60
C HIS A 334 -0.09 -6.21 18.06
N ASP A 335 -1.03 -6.14 19.02
CA ASP A 335 -0.75 -5.91 20.45
C ASP A 335 0.01 -4.59 20.70
N GLU A 336 -0.34 -3.56 19.95
CA GLU A 336 0.32 -2.26 19.97
C GLU A 336 -0.59 -1.18 20.54
N THR A 337 -0.01 -0.14 21.13
CA THR A 337 -0.76 1.01 21.64
C THR A 337 -0.21 2.28 21.04
N PHE A 338 -1.08 3.23 20.71
CA PHE A 338 -0.70 4.60 20.36
C PHE A 338 -1.77 5.57 20.91
N ASP A 339 -1.46 6.86 20.95
CA ASP A 339 -2.46 7.88 21.30
C ASP A 339 -2.76 8.75 20.08
N VAL A 340 -4.02 9.13 19.92
CA VAL A 340 -4.48 10.07 18.90
C VAL A 340 -4.92 11.35 19.61
N ALA A 341 -4.30 12.48 19.29
CA ALA A 341 -4.76 13.78 19.72
C ALA A 341 -5.57 14.44 18.60
N LEU A 342 -6.65 15.11 18.99
CA LEU A 342 -7.55 15.81 18.07
C LEU A 342 -7.40 17.30 18.34
N GLU A 343 -6.68 17.95 17.44
CA GLU A 343 -6.37 19.38 17.46
C GLU A 343 -6.91 19.98 16.16
N PRO A 344 -8.24 20.17 16.03
CA PRO A 344 -8.84 20.45 14.73
C PRO A 344 -8.15 21.58 13.95
N PRO A 345 -7.90 21.39 12.64
CA PRO A 345 -8.34 20.26 11.82
C PRO A 345 -7.49 18.98 11.93
N GLU A 346 -6.45 18.98 12.76
CA GLU A 346 -5.39 17.98 12.78
C GLU A 346 -5.76 16.72 13.59
N ILE A 347 -5.39 15.57 13.05
CA ILE A 347 -5.37 14.28 13.74
C ILE A 347 -3.90 13.90 13.94
N VAL A 348 -3.43 13.92 15.19
CA VAL A 348 -2.02 13.66 15.51
C VAL A 348 -1.88 12.31 16.19
N LEU A 349 -1.21 11.36 15.54
CA LEU A 349 -0.85 10.07 16.10
C LEU A 349 0.47 10.19 16.84
N TYR A 350 0.46 9.90 18.14
CA TYR A 350 1.65 9.81 18.99
C TYR A 350 2.02 8.36 19.24
N THR A 351 3.24 8.00 18.84
CA THR A 351 3.81 6.69 19.14
C THR A 351 3.99 6.49 20.64
N ARG A 352 3.88 5.23 21.04
CA ARG A 352 4.27 4.70 22.34
C ARG A 352 5.37 3.67 22.11
N ARG A 353 5.91 3.15 23.22
CA ARG A 353 6.99 2.16 23.20
C ARG A 353 6.67 0.90 22.38
N THR A 354 5.40 0.51 22.29
CA THR A 354 4.98 -0.68 21.52
C THR A 354 4.52 -0.36 20.11
N THR A 355 4.48 0.91 19.69
CA THR A 355 4.02 1.28 18.34
C THR A 355 5.08 0.99 17.30
N SER A 356 4.71 0.29 16.23
CA SER A 356 5.51 0.11 15.02
C SER A 356 4.97 0.96 13.86
N ALA A 357 5.70 0.94 12.74
CA ALA A 357 5.27 1.56 11.49
C ALA A 357 3.92 0.99 11.00
N LEU A 358 3.66 -0.29 11.26
CA LEU A 358 2.47 -1.00 10.80
C LEU A 358 1.19 -0.44 11.42
N SER A 359 1.12 -0.29 12.74
CA SER A 359 -0.10 0.24 13.38
C SER A 359 -0.40 1.67 12.96
N LEU A 360 0.65 2.45 12.70
CA LEU A 360 0.53 3.82 12.19
C LEU A 360 0.01 3.83 10.75
N ARG A 361 0.61 3.01 9.88
CA ARG A 361 0.26 2.90 8.46
C ARG A 361 -1.20 2.51 8.29
N GLU A 362 -1.66 1.51 9.03
CA GLU A 362 -3.03 1.03 8.94
C GLU A 362 -4.06 2.00 9.51
N PHE A 363 -3.73 2.71 10.59
CA PHE A 363 -4.62 3.76 11.08
C PHE A 363 -4.75 4.89 10.05
N VAL A 364 -3.62 5.35 9.49
CA VAL A 364 -3.58 6.37 8.44
C VAL A 364 -4.34 5.91 7.20
N ARG A 365 -4.15 4.66 6.78
CA ARG A 365 -4.92 4.04 5.69
C ARG A 365 -6.42 4.08 5.97
N GLY A 366 -6.84 3.72 7.18
CA GLY A 366 -8.25 3.79 7.59
C GLY A 366 -8.81 5.22 7.53
N VAL A 367 -8.04 6.22 7.96
CA VAL A 367 -8.41 7.63 7.78
C VAL A 367 -8.58 7.94 6.30
N TYR A 368 -7.64 7.56 5.45
CA TYR A 368 -7.71 7.85 4.02
C TYR A 368 -8.80 7.10 3.25
N THR A 369 -9.13 5.88 3.64
CA THR A 369 -10.06 5.04 2.87
C THR A 369 -11.49 5.13 3.36
N GLU A 370 -11.70 5.33 4.66
CA GLU A 370 -13.01 5.29 5.31
C GLU A 370 -13.47 6.64 5.85
N LEU A 371 -12.54 7.52 6.24
CA LEU A 371 -12.87 8.87 6.69
C LEU A 371 -12.78 9.85 5.52
N ASP A 372 -11.58 10.33 5.20
CA ASP A 372 -11.38 11.29 4.13
C ASP A 372 -10.02 11.14 3.45
N SER A 373 -10.04 11.14 2.13
CA SER A 373 -8.83 11.02 1.31
C SER A 373 -8.04 12.33 1.17
N THR A 374 -8.64 13.46 1.54
CA THR A 374 -8.09 14.83 1.40
C THR A 374 -6.95 15.14 2.37
N TYR A 375 -6.86 14.44 3.50
CA TYR A 375 -5.81 14.67 4.50
C TYR A 375 -4.39 14.66 3.87
N SER A 376 -3.52 15.54 4.33
CA SER A 376 -2.08 15.48 4.01
C SER A 376 -1.33 14.90 5.20
N LEU A 377 -0.23 14.19 4.92
CA LEU A 377 0.56 13.49 5.95
C LEU A 377 1.92 14.13 6.17
N GLU A 378 2.23 14.46 7.42
CA GLU A 378 3.57 14.89 7.85
C GLU A 378 4.06 14.01 9.01
N LYS A 379 5.35 13.64 9.00
CA LYS A 379 6.00 12.97 10.14
C LYS A 379 6.82 13.98 10.94
N LYS A 380 6.55 14.09 12.24
CA LYS A 380 7.35 14.88 13.20
C LYS A 380 8.12 13.94 14.12
N GLN A 381 9.41 14.20 14.28
CA GLN A 381 10.28 13.39 15.13
C GLN A 381 11.19 14.30 15.97
N ASN A 382 11.36 13.93 17.24
CA ASN A 382 12.32 14.56 18.14
C ASN A 382 13.23 13.47 18.73
N PRO A 383 14.56 13.57 18.59
CA PRO A 383 15.47 12.58 19.14
C PRO A 383 15.42 12.53 20.67
N VAL A 384 15.81 11.37 21.23
CA VAL A 384 16.12 11.22 22.65
C VAL A 384 17.31 12.12 22.99
N ALA A 385 17.20 12.92 24.04
CA ALA A 385 18.32 13.72 24.52
C ALA A 385 19.39 12.78 25.12
N ILE A 386 20.51 12.61 24.42
CA ILE A 386 21.64 11.84 24.96
C ILE A 386 22.27 12.68 26.09
N THR A 387 22.15 12.21 27.33
CA THR A 387 22.74 12.85 28.53
C THR A 387 24.18 12.41 28.79
#